data_AF-A0A6J6WWE2-F1
#
_entry.id   AF-A0A6J6WWE2-F1
#
_cell.length_a   1.000
_cell.length_b   1.000
_cell.length_c   1.000
_cell.angle_alpha   90.00
_cell.angle_beta   90.00
_cell.angle_gamma   90.00
#
_symmetry.space_group_name_H-M   'P 1'
#
loop_
_entity.id
_entity.type
_entity.pdbx_description
1 polymer ?
#
loop_
_entity_poly.entity_id
_entity_poly.type
_entity_poly.pdbx_seq_one_letter_code
_entity_poly.pdbx_strand_id
1 'polypeptide(L)'
;MSLTHHVPLWAGLIINTIVASLFYMPMHEAVHGNISGRQEKWRGVENFVGAICAIPLGFSFAAHRSSHLRHHAYTNNPDRDPDHYTYGKLSSLVGKWFAVAVISSFLPFFAFIPALRKVLPQQVQRSLGADNDRTSGIIQLRFWILTTVALAAAFLLGVGWPALMLWYIPGRLQALWLLFVFAWFPHHPASETGRYVDTRIAVFRGSRWLIRGHDHHALHHLYPQIPHYRLRALWQEAAEDLVAKGVRAEGRALAATGPIVW
;
A
#
# COMPACT_ATOMS: atom_id res chain seq x y z
N MET A 1 1.66 -27.17 -15.83
CA MET A 1 3.02 -26.77 -15.39
C MET A 1 3.01 -26.71 -13.86
N SER A 2 3.94 -27.37 -13.18
CA SER A 2 3.95 -27.59 -11.72
C SER A 2 5.34 -27.23 -11.17
N LEU A 3 5.41 -26.62 -9.99
CA LEU A 3 6.68 -26.59 -9.25
C LEU A 3 6.93 -28.00 -8.74
N THR A 4 8.07 -28.58 -9.13
CA THR A 4 8.57 -29.86 -8.60
C THR A 4 7.59 -31.05 -8.70
N HIS A 5 6.69 -31.08 -9.70
CA HIS A 5 5.64 -32.10 -9.88
C HIS A 5 4.59 -32.22 -8.75
N HIS A 6 4.67 -31.42 -7.68
CA HIS A 6 3.79 -31.55 -6.51
C HIS A 6 2.81 -30.38 -6.31
N VAL A 7 3.12 -29.17 -6.78
CA VAL A 7 2.24 -28.00 -6.60
C VAL A 7 1.91 -27.34 -7.95
N PRO A 8 0.64 -27.34 -8.39
CA PRO A 8 0.27 -26.68 -9.64
C PRO A 8 0.43 -25.16 -9.51
N LEU A 9 0.82 -24.49 -10.61
CA LEU A 9 1.11 -23.04 -10.58
C LEU A 9 -0.04 -22.17 -10.07
N TRP A 10 -1.30 -22.55 -10.32
CA TRP A 10 -2.45 -21.79 -9.83
C TRP A 10 -2.55 -21.83 -8.29
N ALA A 11 -2.20 -22.96 -7.67
CA ALA A 11 -2.17 -23.09 -6.22
C ALA A 11 -1.01 -22.26 -5.64
N GLY A 12 0.15 -22.34 -6.30
CA GLY A 12 1.31 -21.50 -5.98
C GLY A 12 1.00 -20.00 -6.08
N LEU A 13 0.23 -19.57 -7.09
CA LEU A 13 -0.20 -18.18 -7.25
C LEU A 13 -1.02 -17.71 -6.04
N ILE A 14 -2.00 -18.50 -5.62
CA ILE A 14 -2.85 -18.17 -4.46
C ILE A 14 -2.00 -18.09 -3.19
N ILE A 15 -1.18 -19.11 -2.93
CA ILE A 15 -0.30 -19.17 -1.76
C ILE A 15 0.66 -17.97 -1.76
N ASN A 16 1.32 -17.69 -2.89
CA ASN A 16 2.25 -16.57 -2.98
C ASN A 16 1.57 -15.22 -2.87
N THR A 17 0.31 -15.07 -3.28
CA THR A 17 -0.44 -13.82 -3.06
C THR A 17 -0.67 -13.60 -1.56
N ILE A 18 -1.07 -14.64 -0.83
CA ILE A 18 -1.25 -14.58 0.63
C ILE A 18 0.09 -14.31 1.33
N VAL A 19 1.15 -15.02 0.94
CA VAL A 19 2.50 -14.86 1.52
C VAL A 19 3.09 -13.49 1.19
N ALA A 20 2.89 -12.97 -0.03
CA ALA A 20 3.33 -11.63 -0.42
C ALA A 20 2.75 -10.57 0.51
N SER A 21 1.50 -10.76 0.97
CA SER A 21 0.92 -9.86 1.95
C SER A 21 1.82 -9.70 3.16
N LEU A 22 2.48 -10.77 3.64
CA LEU A 22 3.30 -10.76 4.84
C LEU A 22 4.44 -9.72 4.79
N PHE A 23 4.92 -9.39 3.60
CA PHE A 23 6.04 -8.48 3.40
C PHE A 23 5.68 -7.00 3.50
N TYR A 24 4.39 -6.65 3.42
CA TYR A 24 4.02 -5.23 3.47
C TYR A 24 4.34 -4.59 4.82
N MET A 25 4.06 -5.25 5.95
CA MET A 25 4.29 -4.64 7.25
C MET A 25 5.76 -4.28 7.51
N PRO A 26 6.74 -5.19 7.33
CA PRO A 26 8.15 -4.82 7.45
C PRO A 26 8.56 -3.70 6.49
N MET A 27 8.06 -3.73 5.25
CA MET A 27 8.32 -2.69 4.26
C MET A 27 7.77 -1.31 4.70
N HIS A 28 6.56 -1.30 5.25
CA HIS A 28 5.88 -0.11 5.76
C HIS A 28 6.54 0.43 7.03
N GLU A 29 6.93 -0.42 7.98
CA GLU A 29 7.73 0.00 9.13
C GLU A 29 9.06 0.63 8.68
N ALA A 30 9.66 0.08 7.62
CA ALA A 30 10.86 0.67 7.04
C ALA A 30 10.60 2.04 6.42
N VAL A 31 9.44 2.30 5.82
CA VAL A 31 9.08 3.65 5.32
C VAL A 31 9.21 4.69 6.42
N HIS A 32 8.75 4.39 7.63
CA HIS A 32 8.74 5.30 8.80
C HIS A 32 10.02 5.28 9.63
N GLY A 33 10.98 4.41 9.33
CA GLY A 33 12.23 4.30 10.08
C GLY A 33 12.09 3.51 11.39
N ASN A 34 11.06 2.68 11.53
CA ASN A 34 10.74 2.01 12.78
C ASN A 34 11.60 0.77 13.07
N ILE A 35 12.33 0.23 12.08
CA ILE A 35 13.21 -0.94 12.31
C ILE A 35 14.51 -0.47 12.96
N SER A 36 15.09 0.60 12.42
CA SER A 36 16.32 1.20 12.96
C SER A 36 16.05 2.17 14.12
N GLY A 37 14.84 2.73 14.19
CA GLY A 37 14.46 3.72 15.19
C GLY A 37 15.37 4.95 15.12
N ARG A 38 15.84 5.41 16.28
CA ARG A 38 16.76 6.56 16.38
C ARG A 38 18.23 6.22 16.07
N GLN A 39 18.53 4.97 15.72
CA GLN A 39 19.91 4.52 15.54
C GLN A 39 20.35 4.69 14.08
N GLU A 40 20.89 5.87 13.74
CA GLU A 40 21.23 6.22 12.36
C GLU A 40 22.20 5.26 11.68
N LYS A 41 23.12 4.64 12.45
CA LYS A 41 24.07 3.64 11.93
C LYS A 41 23.39 2.43 11.29
N TRP A 42 22.13 2.14 11.63
CA TRP A 42 21.36 1.02 11.10
C TRP A 42 20.43 1.41 9.95
N ARG A 43 20.48 2.66 9.44
CA ARG A 43 19.67 3.10 8.29
C ARG A 43 19.93 2.29 7.02
N GLY A 44 21.12 1.71 6.87
CA GLY A 44 21.41 0.76 5.78
C GLY A 44 20.54 -0.50 5.85
N VAL A 45 20.37 -1.06 7.04
CA VAL A 45 19.52 -2.23 7.29
C VAL A 45 18.05 -1.89 7.04
N GLU A 46 17.61 -0.71 7.47
CA GLU A 46 16.25 -0.21 7.21
C GLU A 46 15.91 -0.21 5.72
N ASN A 47 16.79 0.40 4.91
CA ASN A 47 16.60 0.47 3.46
C ASN A 47 16.69 -0.90 2.81
N PHE A 48 17.56 -1.78 3.30
CA PHE A 48 17.70 -3.14 2.80
C PHE A 48 16.44 -3.98 3.06
N VAL A 49 15.91 -3.96 4.29
CA VAL A 49 14.66 -4.65 4.63
C VAL A 49 13.51 -4.10 3.80
N GLY A 50 13.38 -2.78 3.71
CA GLY A 50 12.37 -2.14 2.87
C GLY A 50 12.45 -2.57 1.40
N ALA A 51 13.64 -2.59 0.82
CA ALA A 51 13.87 -2.99 -0.56
C ALA A 51 13.57 -4.47 -0.83
N ILE A 52 14.02 -5.39 0.04
CA ILE A 52 13.74 -6.82 -0.11
C ILE A 52 12.25 -7.11 0.05
N CYS A 53 11.61 -6.51 1.05
CA CYS A 53 10.19 -6.71 1.28
C CYS A 53 9.32 -6.11 0.18
N ALA A 54 9.84 -5.19 -0.64
CA ALA A 54 9.14 -4.68 -1.80
C ALA A 54 9.13 -5.65 -3.01
N ILE A 55 10.05 -6.64 -3.07
CA ILE A 55 10.15 -7.58 -4.19
C ILE A 55 8.87 -8.43 -4.36
N PRO A 56 8.33 -9.10 -3.32
CA PRO A 56 7.09 -9.87 -3.45
C PRO A 56 5.86 -8.99 -3.69
N LEU A 57 5.93 -7.71 -3.33
CA LEU A 57 4.85 -6.75 -3.49
C LEU A 57 4.79 -6.15 -4.90
N GLY A 58 5.88 -6.20 -5.66
CA GLY A 58 5.91 -5.80 -7.07
C GLY A 58 5.90 -4.28 -7.32
N PHE A 59 6.34 -3.48 -6.35
CA PHE A 59 6.53 -2.03 -6.50
C PHE A 59 7.82 -1.55 -5.81
N SER A 60 8.26 -0.33 -6.10
CA SER A 60 9.52 0.22 -5.57
C SER A 60 9.38 0.71 -4.13
N PHE A 61 10.27 0.25 -3.23
CA PHE A 61 10.35 0.74 -1.85
C PHE A 61 10.56 2.25 -1.78
N ALA A 62 11.54 2.78 -2.52
CA ALA A 62 11.91 4.19 -2.42
C ALA A 62 10.82 5.12 -2.99
N ALA A 63 10.17 4.71 -4.09
CA ALA A 63 9.04 5.47 -4.62
C ALA A 63 7.83 5.42 -3.66
N HIS A 64 7.52 4.24 -3.11
CA HIS A 64 6.44 4.10 -2.14
C HIS A 64 6.71 4.90 -0.86
N ARG A 65 7.95 4.92 -0.33
CA ARG A 65 8.31 5.76 0.82
C ARG A 65 7.98 7.23 0.55
N SER A 66 8.36 7.76 -0.62
CA SER A 66 8.06 9.15 -1.00
C SER A 66 6.55 9.41 -1.07
N SER A 67 5.82 8.55 -1.81
CA SER A 67 4.36 8.66 -1.97
C SER A 67 3.63 8.55 -0.63
N HIS A 68 3.99 7.57 0.20
CA HIS A 68 3.35 7.33 1.50
C HIS A 68 3.58 8.48 2.49
N LEU A 69 4.80 9.02 2.54
CA LEU A 69 5.07 10.20 3.38
C LEU A 69 4.34 11.45 2.89
N ARG A 70 4.14 11.59 1.57
CA ARG A 70 3.28 12.64 1.01
C ARG A 70 1.81 12.43 1.39
N HIS A 71 1.32 11.20 1.34
CA HIS A 71 0.00 10.84 1.82
C HIS A 71 -0.19 11.21 3.31
N HIS A 72 0.78 10.91 4.18
CA HIS A 72 0.76 11.35 5.59
C HIS A 72 0.71 12.88 5.74
N ALA A 73 1.42 13.61 4.89
CA ALA A 73 1.46 15.07 4.95
C ALA A 73 0.17 15.75 4.44
N TYR A 74 -0.57 15.10 3.55
CA TYR A 74 -1.72 15.68 2.86
C TYR A 74 -2.95 14.78 2.86
N THR A 75 -3.10 13.90 3.85
CA THR A 75 -4.15 12.87 3.90
C THR A 75 -5.53 13.45 3.58
N ASN A 76 -6.26 12.80 2.67
CA ASN A 76 -7.57 13.20 2.15
C ASN A 76 -7.60 14.49 1.31
N ASN A 77 -6.45 15.10 0.98
CA ASN A 77 -6.42 16.26 0.08
C ASN A 77 -6.58 15.83 -1.40
N PRO A 78 -7.58 16.35 -2.14
CA PRO A 78 -7.90 15.88 -3.49
C PRO A 78 -6.82 16.11 -4.56
N ASP A 79 -5.90 17.04 -4.32
CA ASP A 79 -4.89 17.46 -5.29
C ASP A 79 -3.46 17.12 -4.84
N ARG A 80 -3.25 16.80 -3.55
CA ARG A 80 -1.92 16.60 -2.95
C ARG A 80 -1.72 15.20 -2.35
N ASP A 81 -2.81 14.48 -2.06
CA ASP A 81 -2.73 13.11 -1.60
C ASP A 81 -2.62 12.16 -2.81
N PRO A 82 -1.50 11.42 -2.96
CA PRO A 82 -1.35 10.49 -4.06
C PRO A 82 -2.35 9.31 -3.99
N ASP A 83 -2.93 9.01 -2.83
CA ASP A 83 -3.85 7.89 -2.65
C ASP A 83 -5.34 8.29 -2.77
N HIS A 84 -5.63 9.58 -2.96
CA HIS A 84 -7.01 10.09 -3.08
C HIS A 84 -7.77 9.49 -4.28
N TYR A 85 -7.08 8.96 -5.29
CA TYR A 85 -7.75 8.27 -6.39
C TYR A 85 -8.56 7.04 -5.94
N THR A 86 -8.29 6.50 -4.75
CA THR A 86 -9.00 5.34 -4.20
C THR A 86 -10.42 5.68 -3.73
N TYR A 87 -10.79 6.96 -3.60
CA TYR A 87 -12.00 7.40 -2.87
C TYR A 87 -13.32 7.11 -3.57
N GLY A 88 -14.35 6.80 -2.80
CA GLY A 88 -15.70 6.53 -3.30
C GLY A 88 -16.17 5.12 -2.96
N LYS A 89 -17.02 4.55 -3.81
CA LYS A 89 -17.70 3.26 -3.55
C LYS A 89 -16.71 2.09 -3.61
N LEU A 90 -16.86 1.13 -2.70
CA LEU A 90 -16.09 -0.12 -2.66
C LEU A 90 -16.09 -0.85 -4.02
N SER A 91 -17.23 -0.90 -4.71
CA SER A 91 -17.35 -1.54 -6.03
C SER A 91 -16.47 -0.91 -7.12
N SER A 92 -16.03 0.33 -6.95
CA SER A 92 -15.15 1.02 -7.92
C SER A 92 -13.67 0.65 -7.77
N LEU A 93 -13.27 0.03 -6.66
CA LEU A 93 -11.86 -0.24 -6.35
C LEU A 93 -11.20 -1.18 -7.36
N VAL A 94 -11.92 -2.20 -7.84
CA VAL A 94 -11.36 -3.14 -8.84
C VAL A 94 -11.04 -2.42 -10.14
N GLY A 95 -11.91 -1.51 -10.61
CA GLY A 95 -11.66 -0.72 -11.81
C GLY A 95 -10.46 0.24 -11.65
N LYS A 96 -10.33 0.87 -10.47
CA LYS A 96 -9.22 1.76 -10.15
C LYS A 96 -7.89 1.01 -10.03
N TRP A 97 -7.89 -0.14 -9.36
CA TRP A 97 -6.75 -1.04 -9.33
C TRP A 97 -6.36 -1.46 -10.74
N PHE A 98 -7.31 -1.88 -11.57
CA PHE A 98 -7.02 -2.31 -12.93
C PHE A 98 -6.40 -1.17 -13.75
N ALA A 99 -6.92 0.05 -13.64
CA ALA A 99 -6.35 1.23 -14.29
C ALA A 99 -4.88 1.47 -13.84
N VAL A 100 -4.61 1.43 -12.53
CA VAL A 100 -3.24 1.59 -12.00
C VAL A 100 -2.34 0.42 -12.38
N ALA A 101 -2.86 -0.81 -12.44
CA ALA A 101 -2.12 -1.99 -12.88
C ALA A 101 -1.73 -1.88 -14.37
N VAL A 102 -2.61 -1.37 -15.22
CA VAL A 102 -2.31 -1.06 -16.63
C VAL A 102 -1.25 0.02 -16.72
N ILE A 103 -1.44 1.16 -16.05
CA ILE A 103 -0.45 2.26 -16.03
C ILE A 103 0.91 1.74 -15.58
N SER A 104 0.95 0.98 -14.49
CA SER A 104 2.19 0.44 -13.91
C SER A 104 2.82 -0.66 -14.76
N SER A 105 2.06 -1.37 -15.58
CA SER A 105 2.60 -2.38 -16.50
C SER A 105 3.12 -1.76 -17.79
N PHE A 106 2.53 -0.64 -18.21
CA PHE A 106 2.88 0.10 -19.43
C PHE A 106 3.45 1.49 -19.11
N LEU A 107 4.18 1.60 -18.00
CA LEU A 107 4.64 2.87 -17.44
C LEU A 107 5.33 3.78 -18.46
N PRO A 108 6.24 3.31 -19.35
CA PRO A 108 6.88 4.18 -20.34
C PRO A 108 5.90 4.86 -21.28
N PHE A 109 4.81 4.19 -21.68
CA PHE A 109 3.81 4.79 -22.57
C PHE A 109 3.11 5.96 -21.88
N PHE A 110 2.68 5.79 -20.63
CA PHE A 110 2.09 6.89 -19.85
C PHE A 110 3.13 7.94 -19.41
N ALA A 111 4.40 7.57 -19.25
CA ALA A 111 5.48 8.48 -18.89
C ALA A 111 5.88 9.41 -20.05
N PHE A 112 5.92 8.89 -21.28
CA PHE A 112 6.48 9.59 -22.44
C PHE A 112 5.46 10.00 -23.50
N ILE A 113 4.20 9.55 -23.41
CA ILE A 113 3.12 9.92 -24.35
C ILE A 113 2.01 10.65 -23.57
N PRO A 114 2.06 11.99 -23.45
CA PRO A 114 1.10 12.76 -22.65
C PRO A 114 -0.37 12.58 -23.06
N ALA A 115 -0.63 12.27 -24.34
CA ALA A 115 -1.98 11.99 -24.83
C ALA A 115 -2.64 10.81 -24.09
N LEU A 116 -1.87 9.80 -23.69
CA LEU A 116 -2.39 8.65 -22.95
C LEU A 116 -2.81 8.99 -21.52
N ARG A 117 -2.27 10.07 -20.92
CA ARG A 117 -2.74 10.51 -19.60
C ARG A 117 -4.12 11.16 -19.66
N LYS A 118 -4.46 11.78 -20.79
CA LYS A 118 -5.75 12.48 -20.97
C LYS A 118 -6.94 11.53 -20.99
N VAL A 119 -6.74 10.26 -21.34
CA VAL A 119 -7.80 9.24 -21.34
C VAL A 119 -8.02 8.60 -19.96
N LEU A 120 -7.16 8.88 -18.98
CA LEU A 120 -7.30 8.34 -17.63
C LEU A 120 -8.43 9.06 -16.88
N PRO A 121 -9.08 8.40 -15.90
CA PRO A 121 -10.04 9.07 -15.02
C PRO A 121 -9.40 10.26 -14.31
N GLN A 122 -10.16 11.35 -14.12
CA GLN A 122 -9.64 12.60 -13.52
C GLN A 122 -8.99 12.38 -12.15
N GLN A 123 -9.54 11.50 -11.32
CA GLN A 123 -8.98 11.13 -10.02
C GLN A 123 -7.58 10.51 -10.13
N VAL A 124 -7.34 9.67 -11.13
CA VAL A 124 -6.03 9.07 -11.40
C VAL A 124 -5.06 10.12 -11.93
N GLN A 125 -5.51 11.02 -12.81
CA GLN A 125 -4.67 12.14 -13.28
C GLN A 125 -4.20 13.04 -12.13
N ARG A 126 -5.10 13.36 -11.18
CA ARG A 126 -4.75 14.14 -9.98
C ARG A 126 -3.77 13.40 -9.09
N SER A 127 -3.96 12.10 -8.85
CA SER A 127 -3.01 11.27 -8.10
C SER A 127 -1.61 11.25 -8.73
N LEU A 128 -1.52 11.09 -10.05
CA LEU A 128 -0.24 11.19 -10.76
C LEU A 128 0.41 12.59 -10.64
N GLY A 129 -0.41 13.64 -10.58
CA GLY A 129 0.04 15.01 -10.33
C GLY A 129 0.52 15.24 -8.89
N ALA A 130 -0.18 14.67 -7.91
CA ALA A 130 0.19 14.69 -6.50
C ALA A 130 1.53 13.97 -6.28
N ASP A 131 1.78 12.88 -7.00
CA ASP A 131 3.05 12.13 -6.94
C ASP A 131 4.11 12.61 -7.95
N ASN A 132 3.98 13.85 -8.48
CA ASN A 132 4.86 14.38 -9.52
C ASN A 132 6.24 14.84 -8.98
N ASP A 133 6.96 13.94 -8.32
CA ASP A 133 8.37 14.10 -8.00
C ASP A 133 9.23 13.41 -9.06
N ARG A 134 10.13 14.17 -9.71
CA ARG A 134 11.03 13.67 -10.77
C ARG A 134 11.89 12.52 -10.28
N THR A 135 12.38 12.58 -9.04
CA THR A 135 13.26 11.55 -8.47
C THR A 135 12.50 10.25 -8.30
N SER A 136 11.31 10.31 -7.71
CA SER A 136 10.38 9.18 -7.55
C SER A 136 10.00 8.60 -8.92
N GLY A 137 9.71 9.44 -9.92
CA GLY A 137 9.43 8.98 -11.29
C GLY A 137 10.58 8.20 -11.93
N ILE A 138 11.82 8.68 -11.79
CA ILE A 138 13.01 7.95 -12.26
C ILE A 138 13.19 6.61 -11.53
N ILE A 139 12.97 6.59 -10.22
CA ILE A 139 13.04 5.38 -9.40
C ILE A 139 11.97 4.37 -9.85
N GLN A 140 10.73 4.81 -10.08
CA GLN A 140 9.65 3.96 -10.59
C GLN A 140 9.99 3.40 -11.97
N LEU A 141 10.52 4.22 -12.89
CA LEU A 141 10.95 3.78 -14.21
C LEU A 141 12.09 2.75 -14.16
N ARG A 142 13.11 2.97 -13.31
CA ARG A 142 14.19 2.01 -13.11
C ARG A 142 13.68 0.68 -12.58
N PHE A 143 12.80 0.72 -11.57
CA PHE A 143 12.17 -0.48 -11.04
C PHE A 143 11.35 -1.22 -12.10
N TRP A 144 10.58 -0.48 -12.90
CA TRP A 144 9.83 -1.04 -14.02
C TRP A 144 10.74 -1.73 -15.05
N ILE A 145 11.85 -1.09 -15.44
CA ILE A 145 12.83 -1.69 -16.36
C ILE A 145 13.40 -2.97 -15.77
N LEU A 146 13.88 -2.93 -14.53
CA LEU A 146 14.49 -4.09 -13.86
C LEU A 146 13.50 -5.27 -13.77
N THR A 147 12.27 -5.02 -13.34
CA THR A 147 11.26 -6.07 -13.20
C THR A 147 10.79 -6.62 -14.55
N THR A 148 10.67 -5.77 -15.57
CA THR A 148 10.28 -6.17 -16.92
C THR A 148 11.38 -6.98 -17.60
N VAL A 149 12.64 -6.56 -17.49
CA VAL A 149 13.80 -7.30 -18.01
C VAL A 149 13.94 -8.64 -17.30
N ALA A 150 13.77 -8.69 -15.97
CA ALA A 150 13.79 -9.95 -15.23
C ALA A 150 12.69 -10.91 -15.69
N LEU A 151 11.47 -10.41 -15.91
CA LEU A 151 10.37 -11.23 -16.41
C LEU A 151 10.63 -11.71 -17.85
N ALA A 152 11.11 -10.84 -18.74
CA ALA A 152 11.47 -11.21 -20.11
C ALA A 152 12.59 -12.26 -20.14
N ALA A 153 13.64 -12.07 -19.33
CA ALA A 153 14.71 -13.04 -19.17
C ALA A 153 14.18 -14.39 -18.66
N ALA A 154 13.23 -14.40 -17.71
CA ALA A 154 12.59 -15.64 -17.25
C ALA A 154 11.88 -16.38 -18.39
N PHE A 155 11.19 -15.68 -19.29
CA PHE A 155 10.61 -16.28 -20.49
C PHE A 155 11.67 -16.85 -21.44
N LEU A 156 12.76 -16.12 -21.69
CA LEU A 156 13.86 -16.60 -22.54
C LEU A 156 14.57 -17.82 -21.95
N LEU A 157 14.65 -17.92 -20.62
CA LEU A 157 15.24 -19.05 -19.89
C LEU A 157 14.27 -20.22 -19.65
N GLY A 158 13.05 -20.17 -20.19
CA GLY A 158 12.06 -21.25 -20.06
C GLY A 158 11.30 -21.32 -18.72
N VAL A 159 11.51 -20.35 -17.81
CA VAL A 159 10.84 -20.27 -16.49
C VAL A 159 9.85 -19.10 -16.40
N GLY A 160 9.42 -18.57 -17.54
CA GLY A 160 8.55 -17.39 -17.64
C GLY A 160 7.18 -17.59 -16.98
N TRP A 161 6.53 -18.74 -17.18
CA TRP A 161 5.25 -19.05 -16.54
C TRP A 161 5.33 -19.11 -15.01
N PRO A 162 6.31 -19.83 -14.40
CA PRO A 162 6.58 -19.71 -12.97
C PRO A 162 6.81 -18.26 -12.51
N ALA A 163 7.68 -17.50 -13.16
CA ALA A 163 7.95 -16.11 -12.78
C ALA A 163 6.69 -15.22 -12.86
N LEU A 164 5.89 -15.40 -13.90
CA LEU A 164 4.63 -14.68 -14.09
C LEU A 164 3.61 -15.04 -13.01
N MET A 165 3.35 -16.33 -12.80
CA MET A 165 2.27 -16.80 -11.92
C MET A 165 2.61 -16.75 -10.44
N LEU A 166 3.89 -16.78 -10.07
CA LEU A 166 4.33 -16.91 -8.68
C LEU A 166 4.98 -15.66 -8.12
N TRP A 167 5.33 -14.70 -8.97
CA TRP A 167 5.91 -13.44 -8.54
C TRP A 167 5.18 -12.23 -9.12
N TYR A 168 5.11 -12.10 -10.45
CA TYR A 168 4.56 -10.90 -11.08
C TYR A 168 3.06 -10.72 -10.80
N ILE A 169 2.23 -11.73 -11.08
CA ILE A 169 0.78 -11.68 -10.84
C ILE A 169 0.44 -11.56 -9.34
N PRO A 170 1.06 -12.35 -8.43
CA PRO A 170 0.86 -12.17 -6.99
C PRO A 170 1.14 -10.74 -6.50
N GLY A 171 2.20 -10.10 -6.99
CA GLY A 171 2.48 -8.69 -6.66
C GLY A 171 1.36 -7.74 -7.13
N ARG A 172 0.80 -7.96 -8.34
CA ARG A 172 -0.34 -7.17 -8.83
C ARG A 172 -1.61 -7.38 -8.01
N LEU A 173 -1.91 -8.63 -7.64
CA LEU A 173 -3.05 -8.94 -6.77
C LEU A 173 -2.86 -8.35 -5.36
N GLN A 174 -1.63 -8.34 -4.87
CA GLN A 174 -1.30 -7.71 -3.61
C GLN A 174 -1.50 -6.19 -3.65
N ALA A 175 -1.25 -5.53 -4.79
CA ALA A 175 -1.59 -4.12 -4.95
C ALA A 175 -3.11 -3.84 -4.80
N LEU A 176 -3.98 -4.76 -5.24
CA LEU A 176 -5.42 -4.65 -5.00
C LEU A 176 -5.75 -4.76 -3.50
N TRP A 177 -5.12 -5.73 -2.82
CA TRP A 177 -5.31 -5.91 -1.39
C TRP A 177 -4.88 -4.66 -0.60
N LEU A 178 -3.73 -4.09 -0.92
CA LEU A 178 -3.23 -2.86 -0.29
C LEU A 178 -4.10 -1.65 -0.61
N LEU A 179 -4.54 -1.49 -1.86
CA LEU A 179 -5.50 -0.46 -2.23
C LEU A 179 -6.76 -0.52 -1.36
N PHE A 180 -7.25 -1.74 -1.07
CA PHE A 180 -8.39 -1.92 -0.18
C PHE A 180 -8.05 -1.63 1.29
N VAL A 181 -7.06 -2.32 1.88
CA VAL A 181 -6.86 -2.28 3.35
C VAL A 181 -6.04 -1.11 3.86
N PHE A 182 -5.27 -0.44 3.00
CA PHE A 182 -4.46 0.73 3.36
C PHE A 182 -5.05 2.03 2.84
N ALA A 183 -5.30 2.12 1.54
CA ALA A 183 -5.65 3.41 0.94
C ALA A 183 -7.14 3.72 1.06
N TRP A 184 -8.01 2.73 0.91
CA TRP A 184 -9.46 2.96 0.94
C TRP A 184 -10.09 2.73 2.32
N PHE A 185 -9.93 1.53 2.91
CA PHE A 185 -10.66 1.14 4.12
C PHE A 185 -10.39 2.04 5.33
N PRO A 186 -9.15 2.44 5.64
CA PRO A 186 -8.88 3.31 6.79
C PRO A 186 -9.32 4.77 6.61
N HIS A 187 -9.55 5.20 5.37
CA HIS A 187 -9.94 6.57 5.06
C HIS A 187 -11.45 6.68 4.84
N HIS A 188 -12.12 5.64 4.33
CA HIS A 188 -13.54 5.66 3.98
C HIS A 188 -14.46 6.17 5.11
N PRO A 189 -15.38 7.12 4.85
CA PRO A 189 -15.76 7.69 3.55
C PRO A 189 -14.87 8.85 3.06
N ALA A 190 -13.85 9.21 3.83
CA ALA A 190 -12.81 10.18 3.51
C ALA A 190 -13.36 11.58 3.18
N SER A 191 -14.38 11.99 3.94
CA SER A 191 -15.07 13.27 3.79
C SER A 191 -14.38 14.43 4.52
N GLU A 192 -13.50 14.12 5.48
CA GLU A 192 -12.89 15.10 6.37
C GLU A 192 -11.40 15.22 6.12
N THR A 193 -10.83 16.41 6.33
CA THR A 193 -9.38 16.63 6.35
C THR A 193 -9.00 17.21 7.70
N GLY A 194 -8.03 16.63 8.38
CA GLY A 194 -7.59 17.11 9.67
C GLY A 194 -6.97 16.02 10.53
N ARG A 195 -6.05 16.43 11.40
CA ARG A 195 -5.16 15.54 12.18
C ARG A 195 -5.83 14.35 12.87
N TYR A 196 -7.05 14.52 13.37
CA TYR A 196 -7.78 13.48 14.12
C TYR A 196 -8.92 12.83 13.33
N VAL A 197 -9.31 13.40 12.19
CA VAL A 197 -10.56 13.07 11.50
C VAL A 197 -10.36 12.49 10.10
N ASP A 198 -9.14 12.60 9.56
CA ASP A 198 -8.79 12.12 8.22
C ASP A 198 -8.78 10.58 8.09
N THR A 199 -8.64 9.87 9.21
CA THR A 199 -8.51 8.42 9.31
C THR A 199 -9.33 7.88 10.48
N ARG A 200 -9.41 6.55 10.61
CA ARG A 200 -10.20 5.90 11.68
C ARG A 200 -9.46 4.74 12.38
N ILE A 201 -10.02 4.35 13.51
CA ILE A 201 -9.83 3.04 14.14
C ILE A 201 -11.04 2.18 13.72
N ALA A 202 -10.81 1.05 13.05
CA ALA A 202 -11.88 0.18 12.56
C ALA A 202 -11.54 -1.29 12.83
N VAL A 203 -12.04 -1.80 13.96
CA VAL A 203 -11.69 -3.13 14.46
C VAL A 203 -12.84 -4.11 14.18
N PHE A 204 -12.59 -5.14 13.37
CA PHE A 204 -13.48 -6.28 13.19
C PHE A 204 -12.87 -7.58 13.69
N ARG A 205 -13.67 -8.65 13.80
CA ARG A 205 -13.18 -9.97 14.24
C ARG A 205 -12.11 -10.48 13.26
N GLY A 206 -10.89 -10.70 13.74
CA GLY A 206 -9.78 -11.20 12.93
C GLY A 206 -8.94 -10.13 12.22
N SER A 207 -9.32 -8.84 12.33
CA SER A 207 -8.58 -7.70 11.74
C SER A 207 -7.08 -7.70 12.08
N ARG A 208 -6.73 -7.98 13.34
CA ARG A 208 -5.32 -8.12 13.78
C ARG A 208 -4.50 -9.05 12.90
N TRP A 209 -5.06 -10.17 12.45
CA TRP A 209 -4.35 -11.14 11.62
C TRP A 209 -4.42 -10.80 10.15
N LEU A 210 -5.57 -10.29 9.71
CA LEU A 210 -5.84 -10.03 8.30
C LEU A 210 -5.14 -8.76 7.79
N ILE A 211 -5.16 -7.68 8.57
CA ILE A 211 -4.65 -6.36 8.18
C ILE A 211 -3.54 -5.83 9.11
N ARG A 212 -3.17 -6.61 10.14
CA ARG A 212 -1.91 -6.47 10.91
C ARG A 212 -1.63 -5.05 11.41
N GLY A 213 -2.53 -4.53 12.23
CA GLY A 213 -2.40 -3.23 12.88
C GLY A 213 -3.05 -2.07 12.11
N HIS A 214 -3.49 -2.31 10.87
CA HIS A 214 -4.23 -1.32 10.07
C HIS A 214 -5.67 -1.09 10.56
N ASP A 215 -6.13 -1.90 11.49
CA ASP A 215 -7.35 -1.64 12.25
C ASP A 215 -7.20 -0.43 13.20
N HIS A 216 -5.97 0.03 13.46
CA HIS A 216 -5.66 1.21 14.27
C HIS A 216 -4.99 2.32 13.45
N HIS A 217 -5.37 2.48 12.19
CA HIS A 217 -4.69 3.37 11.25
C HIS A 217 -4.65 4.85 11.67
N ALA A 218 -5.68 5.35 12.38
CA ALA A 218 -5.61 6.71 12.91
C ALA A 218 -4.41 6.93 13.86
N LEU A 219 -4.06 5.93 14.68
CA LEU A 219 -2.84 6.01 15.50
C LEU A 219 -1.58 5.97 14.67
N HIS A 220 -1.60 5.24 13.55
CA HIS A 220 -0.49 5.23 12.60
C HIS A 220 -0.24 6.63 12.01
N HIS A 221 -1.30 7.37 11.63
CA HIS A 221 -1.18 8.75 11.16
C HIS A 221 -0.75 9.74 12.26
N LEU A 222 -1.29 9.58 13.46
CA LEU A 222 -0.96 10.44 14.59
C LEU A 222 0.46 10.22 15.13
N TYR A 223 0.92 8.97 15.11
CA TYR A 223 2.17 8.53 15.72
C TYR A 223 2.91 7.50 14.83
N PRO A 224 3.35 7.89 13.61
CA PRO A 224 3.94 6.95 12.64
C PRO A 224 5.24 6.29 13.11
N GLN A 225 5.89 6.85 14.14
CA GLN A 225 7.08 6.30 14.77
C GLN A 225 6.79 5.12 15.72
N ILE A 226 5.52 4.84 16.00
CA ILE A 226 5.10 3.71 16.83
C ILE A 226 4.82 2.52 15.92
N PRO A 227 5.54 1.40 16.10
CA PRO A 227 5.38 0.28 15.18
C PRO A 227 4.00 -0.35 15.31
N HIS A 228 3.49 -0.87 14.19
CA HIS A 228 2.10 -1.35 14.08
C HIS A 228 1.66 -2.33 15.19
N TYR A 229 2.58 -3.19 15.66
CA TYR A 229 2.28 -4.18 16.70
C TYR A 229 2.09 -3.57 18.10
N ARG A 230 2.41 -2.28 18.30
CA ARG A 230 2.19 -1.53 19.53
C ARG A 230 0.99 -0.57 19.48
N LEU A 231 0.43 -0.32 18.29
CA LEU A 231 -0.69 0.64 18.14
C LEU A 231 -1.91 0.25 18.98
N ARG A 232 -2.22 -1.04 19.08
CA ARG A 232 -3.33 -1.49 19.94
C ARG A 232 -3.09 -1.17 21.42
N ALA A 233 -1.86 -1.36 21.92
CA ALA A 233 -1.54 -1.06 23.31
C ALA A 233 -1.70 0.44 23.57
N LEU A 234 -1.19 1.29 22.67
CA LEU A 234 -1.41 2.73 22.72
C LEU A 234 -2.90 3.09 22.71
N TRP A 235 -3.72 2.42 21.89
CA TRP A 235 -5.17 2.67 21.88
C TRP A 235 -5.83 2.34 23.21
N GLN A 236 -5.41 1.29 23.92
CA GLN A 236 -5.98 0.98 25.23
C GLN A 236 -5.79 2.11 26.25
N GLU A 237 -4.72 2.89 26.11
CA GLU A 237 -4.39 3.99 27.01
C GLU A 237 -5.00 5.32 26.56
N ALA A 238 -5.08 5.57 25.25
CA ALA A 238 -5.43 6.87 24.69
C ALA A 238 -6.83 6.96 24.05
N ALA A 239 -7.62 5.87 24.04
CA ALA A 239 -8.89 5.81 23.32
C ALA A 239 -9.84 6.95 23.69
N GLU A 240 -10.14 7.13 24.98
CA GLU A 240 -11.09 8.15 25.45
C GLU A 240 -10.67 9.57 25.04
N ASP A 241 -9.40 9.92 25.25
CA ASP A 241 -8.84 11.23 24.91
C ASP A 241 -8.85 11.50 23.40
N LEU A 242 -8.56 10.48 22.59
CA LEU A 242 -8.49 10.63 21.14
C LEU A 242 -9.88 10.66 20.50
N VAL A 243 -10.82 9.86 20.99
CA VAL A 243 -12.23 9.95 20.58
C VAL A 243 -12.81 11.32 20.95
N ALA A 244 -12.51 11.85 22.13
CA ALA A 244 -12.92 13.20 22.52
C ALA A 244 -12.35 14.31 21.60
N LYS A 245 -11.20 14.07 20.97
CA LYS A 245 -10.59 14.97 19.96
C LYS A 245 -11.14 14.77 18.54
N GLY A 246 -12.03 13.80 18.34
CA GLY A 246 -12.68 13.51 17.06
C GLY A 246 -12.17 12.28 16.32
N VAL A 247 -11.24 11.48 16.89
CA VAL A 247 -10.84 10.22 16.27
C VAL A 247 -12.03 9.28 16.20
N ARG A 248 -12.43 8.93 14.99
CA ARG A 248 -13.52 8.00 14.74
C ARG A 248 -13.07 6.57 15.07
N ALA A 249 -13.78 5.93 15.98
CA ALA A 249 -13.55 4.54 16.39
C ALA A 249 -14.77 3.69 16.07
N GLU A 250 -14.58 2.55 15.41
CA GLU A 250 -15.68 1.77 14.83
C GLU A 250 -15.61 0.27 15.13
N GLY A 251 -16.79 -0.35 15.11
CA GLY A 251 -16.94 -1.78 15.24
C GLY A 251 -16.65 -2.27 16.65
N ARG A 252 -15.60 -3.09 16.78
CA ARG A 252 -15.17 -3.70 18.05
C ARG A 252 -14.03 -2.93 18.72
N ALA A 253 -13.76 -1.70 18.28
CA ALA A 253 -12.76 -0.84 18.89
C ALA A 253 -13.18 -0.47 20.33
N LEU A 254 -12.19 -0.25 21.22
CA LEU A 254 -12.45 0.41 22.49
C LEU A 254 -12.93 1.85 22.21
N ALA A 255 -13.93 2.33 22.98
CA ALA A 255 -14.59 3.61 22.76
C ALA A 255 -15.21 3.80 21.36
N ALA A 256 -15.70 2.71 20.75
CA ALA A 256 -16.34 2.79 19.42
C ALA A 256 -17.55 3.73 19.44
N THR A 257 -17.58 4.65 18.48
CA THR A 257 -18.64 5.65 18.27
C THR A 257 -19.70 5.16 17.27
N GLY A 258 -19.53 3.97 16.68
CA GLY A 258 -20.48 3.41 15.74
C GLY A 258 -20.04 2.08 15.10
N PRO A 259 -20.87 1.50 14.21
CA PRO A 259 -20.49 0.34 13.41
C PRO A 259 -19.43 0.69 12.37
N ILE A 260 -18.78 -0.32 11.79
CA ILE A 260 -17.84 -0.11 10.68
C ILE A 260 -18.61 0.36 9.44
N VAL A 261 -18.16 1.48 8.88
CA VAL A 261 -18.66 1.98 7.60
C VAL A 261 -17.87 1.36 6.43
N TRP A 262 -18.55 0.70 5.50
CA TRP A 262 -17.98 0.08 4.29
C TRP A 262 -18.49 0.78 3.02
#